data_AF-A0A939AVQ2-F1
#
_entry.id   AF-A0A939AVQ2-F1
#
_cell.length_a   1.000
_cell.length_b   1.000
_cell.length_c   1.000
_cell.angle_alpha   90.00
_cell.angle_beta   90.00
_cell.angle_gamma   90.00
#
_symmetry.space_group_name_H-M   'P 1'
#
loop_
_entity.id
_entity.type
_entity.pdbx_description
1 polymer ?
#
loop_
_entity_poly.entity_id
_entity_poly.type
_entity_poly.pdbx_seq_one_letter_code
_entity_poly.pdbx_strand_id
1 'polypeptide(L)'
;MNTLNLSTRVSPRVGALLTRITETPDLDTALWKMLGEYVDFKTQVLRQQIQTFEKKWGMSFAEFAQRLEAETLGQDPYTYEVESDFWEWEAAETLFDHYTSLRPRWM
;
A
#
# COMPACT_ATOMS: atom_id res chain seq x y z
N MET A 1 -12.52 -15.05 -21.12
CA MET A 1 -12.34 -13.86 -20.26
C MET A 1 -13.68 -13.15 -20.18
N ASN A 2 -14.30 -13.14 -19.01
CA ASN A 2 -15.63 -12.58 -18.82
C ASN A 2 -15.49 -11.07 -18.59
N THR A 3 -15.58 -10.27 -19.66
CA THR A 3 -15.67 -8.81 -19.54
C THR A 3 -17.02 -8.47 -18.96
N LEU A 4 -17.06 -8.30 -17.64
CA LEU A 4 -18.19 -7.66 -16.97
C LEU A 4 -18.27 -6.23 -17.54
N ASN A 5 -19.18 -6.00 -18.49
CA ASN A 5 -19.59 -4.67 -18.93
C ASN A 5 -20.36 -4.00 -17.80
N LEU A 6 -19.62 -3.55 -16.78
CA LEU A 6 -20.12 -2.64 -15.77
C LEU A 6 -20.22 -1.27 -16.44
N SER A 7 -21.44 -0.90 -16.87
CA SER A 7 -21.75 0.48 -17.24
C SER A 7 -21.56 1.35 -16.00
N THR A 8 -20.37 1.92 -15.82
CA THR A 8 -20.07 2.77 -14.66
C THR A 8 -20.79 4.10 -14.81
N ARG A 9 -21.85 4.30 -14.04
CA ARG A 9 -22.57 5.58 -14.00
C ARG A 9 -21.98 6.45 -12.91
N VAL A 10 -21.17 7.43 -13.30
CA VAL A 10 -20.74 8.53 -12.42
C VAL A 10 -21.48 9.81 -12.77
N SER A 11 -21.52 10.76 -11.84
CA SER A 11 -22.06 12.08 -12.15
C SER A 11 -21.18 12.77 -13.21
N PRO A 12 -21.74 13.62 -14.10
CA PRO A 12 -20.95 14.32 -15.13
C PRO A 12 -19.78 15.11 -14.57
N ARG A 13 -19.95 15.70 -13.38
CA ARG A 13 -18.90 16.43 -12.67
C ARG A 13 -17.74 15.53 -12.25
N VAL A 14 -18.03 14.33 -11.76
CA VAL A 14 -17.00 13.35 -11.39
C VAL A 14 -16.29 12.83 -12.63
N GLY A 15 -17.04 12.52 -13.70
CA GLY A 15 -16.46 12.07 -14.97
C GLY A 15 -15.52 13.11 -15.57
N ALA A 16 -15.94 14.37 -15.64
CA ALA A 16 -15.10 15.48 -16.12
C ALA A 16 -13.84 15.70 -15.25
N LEU A 17 -13.92 15.46 -13.94
CA LEU A 17 -12.77 15.55 -13.06
C LEU A 17 -11.79 14.39 -13.31
N LEU A 18 -12.29 13.16 -13.41
CA LEU A 18 -11.48 11.96 -13.69
C LEU A 18 -10.71 12.11 -15.00
N THR A 19 -11.40 12.48 -16.08
CA THR A 19 -10.76 12.63 -17.40
C THR A 19 -9.73 13.75 -17.42
N ARG A 20 -9.96 14.83 -16.65
CA ARG A 20 -9.01 15.94 -16.53
C ARG A 20 -7.77 15.59 -15.71
N ILE A 21 -7.93 14.93 -14.56
CA ILE A 21 -6.80 14.56 -13.69
C ILE A 21 -5.91 13.52 -14.37
N THR A 22 -6.52 12.56 -15.06
CA THR A 22 -5.81 11.47 -15.71
C THR A 22 -5.36 11.80 -17.13
N GLU A 23 -5.73 12.98 -17.64
CA GLU A 23 -5.55 13.39 -19.04
C GLU A 23 -6.05 12.36 -20.05
N THR A 24 -7.09 11.60 -19.66
CA THR A 24 -7.64 10.49 -20.44
C THR A 24 -9.11 10.78 -20.77
N PRO A 25 -9.47 10.99 -22.06
CA PRO A 25 -10.85 11.38 -22.42
C PRO A 25 -11.89 10.29 -22.21
N ASP A 26 -11.50 9.02 -22.37
CA ASP A 26 -12.38 7.88 -22.15
C ASP A 26 -12.57 7.65 -20.65
N LEU A 27 -13.83 7.68 -20.18
CA LEU A 27 -14.14 7.66 -18.76
C LEU A 27 -13.76 6.34 -18.08
N ASP A 28 -14.02 5.21 -18.72
CA ASP A 28 -13.70 3.90 -18.14
C ASP A 28 -12.19 3.72 -18.06
N THR A 29 -11.47 4.09 -19.11
CA THR A 29 -9.99 4.10 -19.11
C THR A 29 -9.43 5.07 -18.07
N ALA A 30 -10.01 6.26 -17.92
CA ALA A 30 -9.61 7.24 -16.92
C ALA A 30 -9.79 6.68 -15.49
N LEU A 31 -10.91 6.01 -15.24
CA LEU A 31 -11.17 5.37 -13.94
C LEU A 31 -10.14 4.27 -13.65
N TRP A 32 -9.90 3.38 -14.60
CA TRP A 32 -8.92 2.29 -14.43
C TRP A 32 -7.50 2.81 -14.24
N LYS A 33 -7.11 3.82 -15.02
CA LYS A 33 -5.81 4.49 -14.87
C LYS A 33 -5.66 5.07 -13.46
N MET A 34 -6.64 5.83 -12.98
CA MET A 34 -6.60 6.44 -11.64
C MET A 34 -6.49 5.38 -10.53
N LEU A 35 -7.26 4.30 -10.62
CA LEU A 35 -7.21 3.21 -9.62
C LEU A 35 -5.85 2.50 -9.63
N GLY A 36 -5.28 2.24 -10.81
CA GLY A 36 -3.94 1.67 -10.96
C GLY A 36 -2.86 2.58 -10.36
N GLU A 37 -2.86 3.86 -10.76
CA GLU A 37 -1.93 4.87 -10.24
C GLU A 37 -2.07 5.06 -8.72
N TYR A 38 -3.29 4.98 -8.17
CA TYR A 38 -3.52 5.02 -6.73
C TYR A 38 -2.87 3.84 -6.01
N VAL A 39 -3.02 2.61 -6.53
CA VAL A 39 -2.39 1.43 -5.92
C VAL A 39 -0.88 1.47 -6.04
N ASP A 40 -0.35 1.92 -7.17
CA ASP A 40 1.09 2.11 -7.34
C ASP A 40 1.64 3.14 -6.35
N PHE A 41 0.95 4.28 -6.19
CA PHE A 41 1.30 5.30 -5.22
C PHE A 41 1.27 4.75 -3.78
N LYS A 42 0.20 4.05 -3.38
CA LYS A 42 0.09 3.45 -2.04
C LYS A 42 1.21 2.45 -1.79
N THR A 43 1.50 1.59 -2.75
CA THR A 43 2.57 0.59 -2.68
C THR A 43 3.94 1.25 -2.52
N GLN A 44 4.20 2.33 -3.27
CA GLN A 44 5.46 3.07 -3.18
C GLN A 44 5.64 3.74 -1.80
N VAL A 45 4.60 4.39 -1.28
CA VAL A 45 4.63 5.01 0.05
C VAL A 45 4.89 3.98 1.14
N LEU A 46 4.18 2.85 1.10
CA LEU A 46 4.35 1.77 2.09
C LEU A 46 5.75 1.17 2.01
N ARG A 47 6.30 0.97 0.81
CA ARG A 47 7.68 0.48 0.66
C ARG A 47 8.71 1.43 1.27
N GLN A 48 8.52 2.74 1.12
CA GLN A 48 9.40 3.74 1.74
C GLN A 48 9.31 3.73 3.27
N GLN A 49 8.09 3.54 3.80
CA GLN A 49 7.87 3.41 5.24
C GLN A 49 8.55 2.15 5.79
N ILE A 50 8.35 1.00 5.15
CA ILE A 50 9.02 -0.28 5.48
C ILE A 50 10.55 -0.10 5.46
N GLN A 51 11.09 0.52 4.41
CA GLN A 51 12.54 0.78 4.30
C GLN A 51 13.08 1.70 5.41
N THR A 52 12.25 2.60 5.94
CA THR A 52 12.64 3.46 7.06
C THR A 52 12.83 2.63 8.34
N PHE A 53 11.92 1.69 8.60
CA PHE A 53 12.08 0.75 9.71
C PHE A 53 13.24 -0.23 9.50
N GLU A 54 13.37 -0.80 8.30
CA GLU A 54 14.50 -1.69 7.95
C GLU A 54 15.84 -0.99 8.18
N LYS A 55 15.93 0.30 7.81
CA LYS A 55 17.14 1.10 8.03
C LYS A 55 17.38 1.42 9.50
N LYS A 56 16.32 1.69 10.27
CA LYS A 56 16.40 1.99 11.71
C LYS A 56 16.89 0.77 12.49
N TRP A 57 16.33 -0.40 12.22
CA TRP A 57 16.60 -1.63 12.96
C TRP A 57 17.71 -2.49 12.35
N GLY A 58 18.11 -2.21 11.11
CA GLY A 58 19.16 -2.94 10.40
C GLY A 58 18.77 -4.36 10.02
N MET A 59 17.48 -4.68 9.95
CA MET A 59 16.94 -6.01 9.70
C MET A 59 15.57 -5.95 9.01
N SER A 60 15.00 -7.09 8.63
CA SER A 60 13.63 -7.18 8.11
C SER A 60 12.59 -7.22 9.24
N PHE A 61 11.30 -6.97 8.93
CA PHE A 61 10.23 -7.08 9.93
C PHE A 61 10.16 -8.47 10.56
N ALA A 62 10.27 -9.52 9.75
CA ALA A 62 10.22 -10.91 10.23
C ALA A 62 11.34 -11.20 11.23
N GLU A 63 12.56 -10.72 10.95
CA GLU A 63 13.68 -10.86 11.88
C GLU A 63 13.49 -10.01 13.13
N PHE A 64 12.98 -8.78 12.99
CA PHE A 64 12.66 -7.90 14.11
C PHE A 64 11.63 -8.54 15.05
N ALA A 65 10.50 -9.01 14.51
CA ALA A 65 9.45 -9.67 15.26
C ALA A 65 9.96 -10.93 15.99
N GLN A 66 10.77 -11.76 15.31
CA GLN A 66 11.39 -12.93 15.91
C GLN A 66 12.32 -12.57 17.07
N ARG A 67 13.18 -11.55 16.90
CA ARG A 67 14.11 -11.12 17.94
C ARG A 67 13.40 -10.44 19.11
N LEU A 68 12.29 -9.75 18.84
CA LEU A 68 11.44 -9.15 19.86
C LEU A 68 10.80 -10.25 20.73
N GLU A 69 10.18 -11.26 20.12
CA GLU A 69 9.58 -12.41 20.82
C GLU A 69 10.62 -13.22 21.62
N ALA A 70 11.83 -13.38 21.06
CA ALA A 70 12.92 -14.09 21.72
C ALA A 70 13.68 -13.23 22.76
N GLU A 71 13.28 -11.98 23.00
CA GLU A 71 13.97 -11.02 23.88
C GLU A 71 15.47 -10.83 23.53
N THR A 72 15.83 -10.96 22.25
CA THR A 72 17.21 -10.85 21.72
C THR A 72 17.46 -9.59 20.89
N LEU A 73 16.49 -8.67 20.85
CA LEU A 73 16.57 -7.42 20.10
C LEU A 73 17.69 -6.49 20.59
N GLY A 74 18.12 -6.63 21.85
CA GLY A 74 19.12 -5.75 22.47
C GLY A 74 18.58 -4.37 22.87
N GLN A 75 17.25 -4.22 22.86
CA GLN A 75 16.49 -3.09 23.37
C GLN A 75 15.39 -3.62 24.31
N ASP A 76 14.90 -2.77 25.21
CA ASP A 76 13.76 -3.13 26.06
C ASP A 76 12.48 -3.22 25.22
N PRO A 77 11.85 -4.41 25.13
CA PRO A 77 10.70 -4.66 24.27
C PRO A 77 9.46 -3.85 24.65
N TYR A 78 9.38 -3.36 25.89
CA TYR A 78 8.23 -2.60 26.40
C TYR A 78 8.42 -1.09 26.31
N THR A 79 9.47 -0.63 25.64
CA THR A 79 9.62 0.79 25.33
C THR A 79 8.58 1.21 24.30
N TYR A 80 7.98 2.39 24.50
CA TYR A 80 7.02 2.95 23.56
C TYR A 80 7.54 2.99 22.11
N GLU A 81 8.84 3.25 21.93
CA GLU A 81 9.47 3.27 20.61
C GLU A 81 9.46 1.89 19.94
N VAL A 82 9.83 0.82 20.66
CA VAL A 82 9.83 -0.54 20.12
C VAL A 82 8.41 -1.00 19.81
N GLU A 83 7.46 -0.74 20.71
CA GLU A 83 6.06 -1.09 20.48
C GLU A 83 5.46 -0.32 19.29
N SER A 84 5.65 1.00 19.22
CA SER A 84 5.13 1.83 18.12
C SER A 84 5.70 1.39 16.78
N ASP A 85 7.00 1.13 16.72
CA ASP A 85 7.66 0.64 15.50
C ASP A 85 7.12 -0.74 15.10
N PHE A 86 6.90 -1.66 16.05
CA PHE A 86 6.32 -2.96 15.75
C PHE A 86 4.94 -2.81 15.09
N TRP A 87 4.02 -2.06 15.72
CA TRP A 87 2.64 -1.90 15.24
C TRP A 87 2.58 -1.19 13.89
N GLU A 88 3.35 -0.11 13.73
CA GLU A 88 3.36 0.67 12.49
C GLU A 88 4.00 -0.11 11.33
N TRP A 89 5.05 -0.89 11.61
CA TRP A 89 5.71 -1.70 10.60
C TRP A 89 4.85 -2.89 10.19
N GLU A 90 4.23 -3.60 11.14
CA GLU A 90 3.29 -4.69 10.84
C GLU A 90 2.13 -4.22 9.96
N ALA A 91 1.56 -3.06 10.30
CA ALA A 91 0.50 -2.45 9.51
C ALA A 91 0.98 -2.09 8.08
N ALA A 92 2.21 -1.59 7.95
CA ALA A 92 2.80 -1.26 6.66
C ALA A 92 3.03 -2.50 5.78
N GLU A 93 3.58 -3.59 6.33
CA GLU A 93 3.76 -4.88 5.64
C GLU A 93 2.40 -5.44 5.18
N THR A 94 1.42 -5.47 6.10
CA THR A 94 0.07 -5.99 5.81
C THR A 94 -0.62 -5.21 4.69
N LEU A 95 -0.55 -3.88 4.73
CA LEU A 95 -1.13 -3.03 3.69
C LEU A 95 -0.36 -3.14 2.36
N PHE A 96 0.97 -3.29 2.42
CA PHE A 96 1.79 -3.45 1.22
C PHE A 96 1.43 -4.74 0.49
N ASP A 97 1.29 -5.84 1.22
CA ASP A 97 0.83 -7.13 0.68
C ASP A 97 -0.58 -7.03 0.12
N HIS A 98 -1.50 -6.37 0.84
CA HIS A 98 -2.85 -6.12 0.36
C HIS A 98 -2.85 -5.41 -0.99
N TYR A 99 -2.18 -4.26 -1.12
CA TYR A 99 -2.16 -3.48 -2.36
C TYR A 99 -1.41 -4.20 -3.49
N THR A 100 -0.33 -4.89 -3.18
CA THR A 100 0.41 -5.69 -4.16
C THR A 100 -0.44 -6.85 -4.70
N SER A 101 -1.30 -7.45 -3.86
CA SER A 101 -2.23 -8.51 -4.28
C SER A 101 -3.33 -8.04 -5.25
N LEU A 102 -3.56 -6.72 -5.35
CA LEU A 102 -4.53 -6.14 -6.28
C LEU A 102 -3.97 -6.00 -7.70
N ARG A 103 -2.64 -5.92 -7.87
CA ARG A 103 -1.99 -5.79 -9.20
C ARG A 103 -2.33 -6.92 -10.19
N PRO A 104 -2.28 -8.22 -9.81
CA PRO A 104 -2.61 -9.33 -10.73
C PRO A 104 -4.07 -9.37 -11.17
N ARG A 105 -4.96 -8.63 -10.50
CA ARG A 105 -6.40 -8.61 -10.79
C ARG A 105 -6.80 -7.52 -11.79
N TRP A 106 -5.89 -6.58 -12.07
CA TRP A 106 -6.18 -5.37 -12.86
C TRP A 106 -5.36 -5.28 -14.15
N MET A 107 -4.48 -6.25 -14.41
CA MET A 107 -3.92 -6.56 -15.74
C MET A 107 -4.69 -7.72 -16.36
#